data_AF-A0A8C1IRU6-F1
#
_entry.id   AF-A0A8C1IRU6-F1
#
_cell.length_a   1.000
_cell.length_b   1.000
_cell.length_c   1.000
_cell.angle_alpha   90.00
_cell.angle_beta   90.00
_cell.angle_gamma   90.00
#
_symmetry.space_group_name_H-M   'P 1'
#
loop_
_entity.id
_entity.type
_entity.pdbx_description
1 polymer ?
#
loop_
_entity_poly.entity_id
_entity_poly.type
_entity_poly.pdbx_seq_one_letter_code
_entity_poly.pdbx_strand_id
1 'polypeptide(L)'
;MPPNFAGTWKMKSSENFDELLKALGVNAMLRKVAGAAAAKPHVEIRQDGEQFYIKTSTSVRTTEINFRIGEEFDEETVDGRKCKSLATWETENKIYCKQTLVDQDGPVTYWSRELRGDELILVRDTQTHTISSLRLLLQVCFISFHLNINFVVKKTD
;
A
#
# COMPACT_ATOMS: atom_id res chain seq x y z
N MET A 1 -17.73 -11.41 9.06
CA MET A 1 -16.99 -11.48 7.77
C MET A 1 -15.80 -10.56 7.91
N PRO A 2 -14.60 -10.94 7.43
CA PRO A 2 -13.47 -10.02 7.43
C PRO A 2 -13.87 -8.74 6.65
N PRO A 3 -13.34 -7.57 7.03
CA PRO A 3 -13.63 -6.33 6.31
C PRO A 3 -13.21 -6.48 4.86
N ASN A 4 -13.95 -5.81 3.97
CA ASN A 4 -13.64 -5.81 2.56
C ASN A 4 -12.80 -4.58 2.20
N PHE A 5 -11.50 -4.78 2.01
CA PHE A 5 -10.56 -3.78 1.50
C PHE A 5 -10.54 -3.70 -0.03
N ALA A 6 -11.21 -4.63 -0.72
CA ALA A 6 -11.17 -4.72 -2.17
C ALA A 6 -11.72 -3.45 -2.81
N GLY A 7 -11.01 -2.97 -3.82
CA GLY A 7 -11.39 -1.76 -4.52
C GLY A 7 -10.20 -1.02 -5.11
N THR A 8 -10.53 0.08 -5.75
CA THR A 8 -9.57 1.04 -6.27
C THR A 8 -9.56 2.26 -5.38
N TRP A 9 -8.37 2.70 -4.97
CA TRP A 9 -8.16 3.76 -4.00
C TRP A 9 -7.25 4.84 -4.60
N LYS A 10 -7.64 6.10 -4.44
CA LYS A 10 -6.82 7.27 -4.82
C LYS A 10 -6.44 8.07 -3.60
N MET A 11 -5.24 8.66 -3.64
CA MET A 11 -4.78 9.53 -2.57
C MET A 11 -5.63 10.80 -2.48
N LYS A 12 -6.13 11.06 -1.27
CA LYS A 12 -6.82 12.28 -0.85
C LYS A 12 -5.86 13.23 -0.13
N SER A 13 -5.04 12.71 0.78
CA SER A 13 -4.00 13.48 1.48
C SER A 13 -2.80 12.62 1.90
N SER A 14 -1.67 13.27 2.15
CA SER A 14 -0.44 12.67 2.67
C SER A 14 0.21 13.60 3.68
N GLU A 15 0.69 13.06 4.80
CA GLU A 15 1.37 13.80 5.87
C GLU A 15 2.75 13.18 6.13
N ASN A 16 3.78 14.00 6.40
CA ASN A 16 5.13 13.59 6.81
C ASN A 16 5.94 12.72 5.82
N PHE A 17 5.62 12.76 4.52
CA PHE A 17 6.36 11.99 3.50
C PHE A 17 7.86 12.36 3.43
N ASP A 18 8.19 13.67 3.46
CA ASP A 18 9.60 14.11 3.44
C ASP A 18 10.35 13.68 4.71
N GLU A 19 9.72 13.78 5.89
CA GLU A 19 10.36 13.41 7.16
C GLU A 19 10.61 11.89 7.25
N LEU A 20 9.70 11.05 6.73
CA LEU A 20 9.94 9.61 6.61
C LEU A 20 11.17 9.33 5.76
N LEU A 21 11.24 9.91 4.56
CA LEU A 21 12.38 9.67 3.66
C LEU A 21 13.69 10.20 4.27
N LYS A 22 13.64 11.31 4.99
CA LYS A 22 14.80 11.88 5.70
C LYS A 22 15.28 10.96 6.82
N ALA A 23 14.37 10.37 7.61
CA ALA A 23 14.71 9.40 8.65
C ALA A 23 15.30 8.10 8.07
N LEU A 24 14.87 7.73 6.87
CA LEU A 24 15.47 6.64 6.09
C LEU A 24 16.84 6.99 5.46
N GLY A 25 17.38 8.20 5.70
CA GLY A 25 18.67 8.62 5.20
C GLY A 25 18.68 9.12 3.74
N VAL A 26 17.51 9.35 3.15
CA VAL A 26 17.40 9.83 1.75
C VAL A 26 17.79 11.31 1.68
N ASN A 27 18.72 11.66 0.78
CA ASN A 27 19.17 13.05 0.60
C ASN A 27 18.07 13.97 0.04
N ALA A 28 18.17 15.28 0.32
CA ALA A 28 17.10 16.25 0.04
C ALA A 28 16.69 16.36 -1.44
N MET A 29 17.62 16.16 -2.38
CA MET A 29 17.31 16.19 -3.81
C MET A 29 16.43 15.00 -4.20
N LEU A 30 16.82 13.80 -3.76
CA LEU A 30 16.05 12.58 -4.03
C LEU A 30 14.67 12.61 -3.36
N ARG A 31 14.53 13.21 -2.17
CA ARG A 31 13.22 13.34 -1.51
C ARG A 31 12.25 14.21 -2.28
N LYS A 32 12.71 15.32 -2.88
CA LYS A 32 11.85 16.16 -3.75
C LYS A 32 11.34 15.38 -4.96
N VAL A 33 12.22 14.62 -5.60
CA VAL A 33 11.86 13.78 -6.74
C VAL A 33 10.87 12.69 -6.31
N ALA A 34 11.14 12.01 -5.19
CA ALA A 34 10.26 10.98 -4.64
C ALA A 34 8.88 11.54 -4.27
N GLY A 35 8.81 12.74 -3.69
CA GLY A 35 7.55 13.40 -3.35
C GLY A 35 6.71 13.71 -4.59
N ALA A 36 7.33 14.20 -5.67
CA ALA A 36 6.64 14.44 -6.93
C ALA A 36 6.19 13.13 -7.60
N ALA A 37 7.03 12.10 -7.56
CA ALA A 37 6.76 10.78 -8.11
C ALA A 37 5.59 10.08 -7.41
N ALA A 38 5.55 10.18 -6.07
CA ALA A 38 4.57 9.52 -5.21
C ALA A 38 3.37 10.43 -4.87
N ALA A 39 3.19 11.57 -5.53
CA ALA A 39 2.14 12.54 -5.19
C ALA A 39 0.71 12.03 -5.42
N LYS A 40 0.53 11.07 -6.33
CA LYS A 40 -0.79 10.57 -6.75
C LYS A 40 -0.78 9.04 -6.98
N PRO A 41 -0.52 8.22 -5.96
CA PRO A 41 -0.54 6.78 -6.09
C PRO A 41 -1.97 6.34 -6.36
N HIS A 42 -2.07 5.36 -7.24
CA HIS A 42 -3.26 4.58 -7.49
C HIS A 42 -3.07 3.21 -6.86
N VAL A 43 -3.95 2.84 -5.93
CA VAL A 43 -3.86 1.58 -5.21
C VAL A 43 -5.04 0.70 -5.61
N GLU A 44 -4.76 -0.51 -6.10
CA GLU A 44 -5.76 -1.54 -6.36
C GLU A 44 -5.57 -2.65 -5.33
N ILE A 45 -6.65 -3.02 -4.64
CA ILE A 45 -6.68 -4.12 -3.68
C ILE A 45 -7.67 -5.15 -4.18
N ARG A 46 -7.22 -6.40 -4.27
CA ARG A 46 -8.09 -7.57 -4.42
C ARG A 46 -7.97 -8.40 -3.16
N GLN A 47 -9.09 -8.85 -2.64
CA GLN A 47 -9.16 -9.62 -1.41
C GLN A 47 -10.09 -10.81 -1.61
N ASP A 48 -9.60 -11.99 -1.23
CA ASP A 48 -10.39 -13.22 -1.13
C ASP A 48 -10.16 -13.83 0.25
N GLY A 49 -11.08 -13.55 1.18
CA GLY A 49 -10.93 -13.87 2.59
C GLY A 49 -9.67 -13.24 3.20
N GLU A 50 -8.69 -14.09 3.50
CA GLU A 50 -7.38 -13.73 4.08
C GLU A 50 -6.28 -13.55 3.03
N GLN A 51 -6.58 -13.80 1.75
CA GLN A 51 -5.65 -13.63 0.64
C GLN A 51 -5.77 -12.22 0.08
N PHE A 52 -4.65 -11.52 -0.01
CA PHE A 52 -4.57 -10.15 -0.51
C PHE A 52 -3.62 -10.06 -1.71
N TYR A 53 -4.07 -9.32 -2.71
CA TYR A 53 -3.22 -8.75 -3.75
C TYR A 53 -3.32 -7.23 -3.68
N ILE A 54 -2.18 -6.56 -3.65
CA ILE A 54 -2.11 -5.11 -3.60
C ILE A 54 -1.15 -4.60 -4.65
N LYS A 55 -1.68 -3.79 -5.56
CA LYS A 55 -0.92 -3.08 -6.58
C LYS A 55 -0.90 -1.60 -6.27
N THR A 56 0.29 -1.03 -6.15
CA THR A 56 0.48 0.41 -5.97
C THR A 56 1.19 0.96 -7.18
N SER A 57 0.53 1.86 -7.92
CA SER A 57 1.07 2.49 -9.13
C SER A 57 1.30 3.97 -8.89
N THR A 58 2.52 4.44 -9.15
CA THR A 58 2.92 5.85 -9.14
C THR A 58 3.39 6.26 -10.53
N SER A 59 3.74 7.53 -10.75
CA SER A 59 4.28 7.96 -12.05
C SER A 59 5.66 7.37 -12.38
N VAL A 60 6.37 6.86 -11.37
CA VAL A 60 7.75 6.36 -11.50
C VAL A 60 7.84 4.86 -11.33
N ARG A 61 7.06 4.27 -10.42
CA ARG A 61 7.15 2.85 -10.09
C ARG A 61 5.78 2.24 -9.85
N THR A 62 5.62 1.01 -10.32
CA THR A 62 4.53 0.12 -9.91
C THR A 62 5.11 -0.99 -9.04
N THR A 63 4.47 -1.27 -7.91
CA THR A 63 4.81 -2.38 -7.03
C THR A 63 3.58 -3.27 -6.83
N GLU A 64 3.79 -4.57 -6.74
CA GLU A 64 2.73 -5.56 -6.57
C GLU A 64 3.14 -6.53 -5.47
N ILE A 65 2.26 -6.78 -4.52
CA ILE A 65 2.47 -7.77 -3.45
C ILE A 65 1.28 -8.72 -3.39
N ASN A 66 1.57 -9.99 -3.15
CA ASN A 66 0.60 -11.03 -2.88
C ASN A 66 0.95 -11.64 -1.52
N PHE A 67 0.01 -11.67 -0.59
CA PHE A 67 0.25 -12.24 0.73
C PHE A 67 -1.03 -12.82 1.32
N ARG A 68 -0.86 -13.68 2.30
CA ARG A 68 -1.95 -14.19 3.13
C ARG A 68 -1.74 -13.71 4.56
N ILE A 69 -2.82 -13.31 5.22
CA ILE A 69 -2.74 -12.89 6.62
C ILE A 69 -2.21 -14.05 7.49
N GLY A 70 -1.22 -13.75 8.33
CA GLY A 70 -0.56 -14.70 9.22
C GLY A 70 0.58 -15.50 8.58
N GLU A 71 0.87 -15.31 7.29
CA GLU A 71 1.96 -15.99 6.58
C GLU A 71 3.05 -14.98 6.17
N GLU A 72 4.31 -15.38 6.29
CA GLU A 72 5.43 -14.56 5.82
C GLU A 72 5.50 -14.56 4.29
N PHE A 73 5.85 -13.40 3.72
CA PHE A 73 6.03 -13.24 2.28
C PHE A 73 7.25 -12.36 1.99
N ASP A 74 7.80 -12.52 0.78
CA ASP A 74 8.89 -11.67 0.31
C ASP A 74 8.32 -10.40 -0.34
N GLU A 75 8.93 -9.27 0.00
CA GLU A 75 8.58 -7.94 -0.51
C GLU A 75 9.87 -7.16 -0.83
N GLU A 76 9.74 -6.11 -1.63
CA GLU A 76 10.78 -5.10 -1.77
C GLU A 76 10.30 -3.78 -1.19
N THR A 77 11.17 -3.13 -0.42
CA THR A 77 10.96 -1.75 0.01
C THR A 77 10.98 -0.80 -1.20
N VAL A 78 10.51 0.44 -1.01
CA VAL A 78 10.42 1.46 -2.08
C VAL A 78 11.77 1.74 -2.74
N ASP A 79 12.86 1.62 -1.98
CA ASP A 79 14.24 1.78 -2.42
C ASP A 79 14.90 0.49 -2.93
N GLY A 80 14.12 -0.61 -3.08
CA GLY A 80 14.55 -1.84 -3.76
C GLY A 80 15.31 -2.83 -2.88
N ARG A 81 15.28 -2.67 -1.55
CA ARG A 81 15.87 -3.65 -0.63
C ARG A 81 14.87 -4.78 -0.40
N LYS A 82 15.37 -6.02 -0.38
CA LYS A 82 14.56 -7.19 -0.09
C LYS A 82 14.21 -7.25 1.39
N CYS A 83 12.95 -7.46 1.69
CA CYS A 83 12.45 -7.68 3.04
C CYS A 83 11.53 -8.91 3.12
N LYS A 84 11.50 -9.52 4.31
CA LYS A 84 10.42 -10.42 4.71
C LYS A 84 9.37 -9.62 5.45
N SER A 85 8.12 -9.85 5.06
CA SER A 85 6.96 -9.16 5.59
C SER A 85 6.00 -10.15 6.22
N LEU A 86 5.39 -9.78 7.34
CA LEU A 86 4.33 -10.55 8.01
C LEU A 86 3.17 -9.62 8.31
N ALA A 87 2.04 -9.85 7.63
CA ALA A 87 0.81 -9.09 7.82
C ALA A 87 -0.16 -9.85 8.74
N THR A 88 -0.71 -9.16 9.73
CA THR A 88 -1.66 -9.69 10.72
C THR A 88 -2.81 -8.72 10.95
N TRP A 89 -3.98 -9.23 11.34
CA TRP A 89 -5.05 -8.39 11.89
C TRP A 89 -4.60 -7.81 13.24
N GLU A 90 -4.62 -6.48 13.37
CA GLU A 90 -4.43 -5.78 14.65
C GLU A 90 -5.78 -5.51 15.32
N THR A 91 -6.78 -5.14 14.52
CA THR A 91 -8.18 -5.04 14.90
C THR A 91 -9.05 -5.66 13.80
N GLU A 92 -10.37 -5.68 14.00
CA GLU A 92 -11.31 -6.12 12.97
C GLU A 92 -11.08 -5.40 11.65
N ASN A 93 -10.88 -4.07 11.65
CA ASN A 93 -10.77 -3.21 10.47
C ASN A 93 -9.35 -2.74 10.15
N LYS A 94 -8.32 -3.29 10.80
CA LYS A 94 -6.93 -2.84 10.67
C LYS A 94 -5.95 -3.98 10.49
N ILE A 95 -5.21 -3.93 9.38
CA ILE A 95 -4.07 -4.80 9.10
C ILE A 95 -2.81 -4.08 9.56
N TYR A 96 -1.93 -4.80 10.25
CA TYR A 96 -0.58 -4.37 10.58
C TYR A 96 0.43 -5.30 9.92
N CYS A 97 1.54 -4.76 9.45
CA CYS A 97 2.60 -5.55 8.84
C CYS A 97 3.96 -5.08 9.32
N LYS A 98 4.77 -6.05 9.75
CA LYS A 98 6.18 -5.88 10.05
C LYS A 98 7.02 -6.25 8.84
N GLN A 99 7.99 -5.43 8.48
CA GLN A 99 8.95 -5.67 7.41
C GLN A 99 10.37 -5.70 7.97
N THR A 100 11.10 -6.77 7.69
CA THR A 100 12.49 -6.98 8.13
C THR A 100 13.38 -7.17 6.92
N LEU A 101 14.48 -6.42 6.82
CA LEU A 101 15.42 -6.55 5.70
C LEU A 101 16.11 -7.93 5.73
N VAL A 102 16.33 -8.51 4.56
CA VAL A 102 16.93 -9.86 4.43
C VAL A 102 18.46 -9.78 4.33
N ASP A 103 18.96 -8.89 3.48
CA ASP A 103 20.36 -8.91 3.04
C ASP A 103 21.26 -7.88 3.76
N GLN A 104 20.70 -7.08 4.66
CA GLN A 104 21.43 -6.01 5.33
C GLN A 104 20.83 -5.67 6.69
N ASP A 105 21.69 -5.18 7.58
CA ASP A 105 21.24 -4.58 8.84
C ASP A 105 20.56 -3.23 8.56
N GLY A 106 19.55 -2.90 9.35
CA GLY A 106 18.77 -1.68 9.14
C GLY A 106 17.50 -1.63 9.99
N PRO A 107 16.80 -0.47 10.00
CA PRO A 107 15.63 -0.31 10.82
C PRO A 107 14.52 -1.25 10.36
N VAL A 108 13.86 -1.90 11.33
CA VAL A 108 12.58 -2.55 11.09
C VAL A 108 11.58 -1.48 10.68
N THR A 109 10.83 -1.76 9.63
CA THR A 109 9.79 -0.86 9.13
C THR A 109 8.43 -1.53 9.24
N TYR A 110 7.41 -0.71 9.33
CA TYR A 110 6.05 -1.17 9.55
C TYR A 110 5.10 -0.44 8.62
N TRP A 111 4.05 -1.12 8.22
CA TRP A 111 2.91 -0.47 7.60
C TRP A 111 1.61 -0.98 8.21
N SER A 112 0.59 -0.13 8.24
CA SER A 112 -0.77 -0.54 8.58
C SER A 112 -1.77 0.02 7.58
N ARG A 113 -2.88 -0.71 7.42
CA ARG A 113 -4.02 -0.34 6.58
C ARG A 113 -5.29 -0.47 7.40
N GLU A 114 -5.99 0.64 7.60
CA GLU A 114 -7.22 0.70 8.39
C GLU A 114 -8.39 1.23 7.53
N LEU A 115 -9.50 0.51 7.51
CA LEU A 115 -10.75 1.00 6.91
C LEU A 115 -11.51 1.86 7.90
N ARG A 116 -11.89 3.08 7.48
CA ARG A 116 -12.78 3.98 8.22
C ARG A 116 -13.86 4.51 7.29
N GLY A 117 -15.01 3.83 7.27
CA GLY A 117 -16.07 4.13 6.30
C GLY A 117 -15.57 3.93 4.87
N ASP A 118 -15.65 4.97 4.05
CA ASP A 118 -15.20 4.97 2.64
C ASP A 118 -13.73 5.39 2.47
N GLU A 119 -12.97 5.46 3.56
CA GLU A 119 -11.57 5.84 3.57
C GLU A 119 -10.67 4.68 3.99
N LEU A 120 -9.52 4.58 3.32
CA LEU A 120 -8.44 3.67 3.66
C LEU A 120 -7.27 4.50 4.17
N ILE A 121 -6.94 4.34 5.45
CA ILE A 121 -5.80 4.99 6.08
C ILE A 121 -4.61 4.05 5.99
N LEU A 122 -3.56 4.49 5.31
CA LEU A 122 -2.27 3.83 5.30
C LEU A 122 -1.31 4.59 6.22
N VAL A 123 -0.69 3.88 7.16
CA VAL A 123 0.39 4.43 7.98
C VAL A 123 1.66 3.66 7.69
N ARG A 124 2.80 4.34 7.58
CA ARG A 124 4.12 3.71 7.58
C ARG A 124 5.00 4.30 8.66
N ASP A 125 5.68 3.42 9.40
CA ASP A 125 6.52 3.77 10.54
C ASP A 125 7.87 3.06 10.45
N THR A 126 8.86 3.60 11.17
CA THR A 126 10.20 3.03 11.28
C THR A 126 10.62 2.97 12.74
N GLN A 127 11.39 1.96 13.14
CA GLN A 127 11.90 1.83 14.51
C GLN A 127 13.12 2.74 14.80
N THR A 128 13.25 3.89 14.14
CA THR A 128 14.38 4.81 14.40
C THR A 128 14.11 5.71 15.60
N HIS A 129 15.15 6.15 16.32
CA HIS A 129 15.06 7.07 17.48
C HIS A 129 14.30 8.39 17.22
N THR A 130 13.99 8.72 15.97
CA THR A 130 13.03 9.73 15.57
C THR A 130 11.85 9.02 14.89
N ILE A 131 10.70 8.93 15.59
CA ILE A 131 9.48 8.36 15.02
C ILE A 131 9.07 9.25 13.84
N SER A 132 9.15 8.72 12.63
CA SER A 132 8.68 9.36 11.42
C SER A 132 7.56 8.50 10.85
N SER A 133 6.33 8.99 11.00
CA SER A 133 5.11 8.31 10.59
C SER A 133 4.53 9.00 9.37
N LEU A 134 4.44 8.29 8.24
CA LEU A 134 3.74 8.75 7.04
C LEU A 134 2.29 8.30 7.12
N ARG A 135 1.36 9.26 7.11
CA ARG A 135 -0.07 8.98 7.03
C ARG A 135 -0.59 9.34 5.66
N LEU A 136 -1.26 8.38 5.02
CA LEU A 136 -1.86 8.49 3.70
C LEU A 136 -3.34 8.18 3.83
N LEU A 137 -4.17 9.12 3.39
CA LEU A 137 -5.61 8.94 3.32
C LEU A 137 -5.98 8.65 1.87
N LEU A 138 -6.59 7.49 1.63
CA LEU A 138 -7.08 7.12 0.32
C LEU A 138 -8.61 7.05 0.35
N GLN A 139 -9.25 7.38 -0.76
CA GLN A 139 -10.70 7.26 -0.94
C GLN A 139 -11.02 6.27 -2.06
N VAL A 140 -12.12 5.53 -1.91
CA VAL A 140 -12.64 4.61 -2.93
C VAL A 140 -12.95 5.37 -4.22
N CYS A 141 -12.48 4.84 -5.35
CA CYS A 141 -12.84 5.30 -6.68
C CYS A 141 -14.03 4.52 -7.21
N PHE A 142 -15.16 5.20 -7.34
CA PHE A 142 -16.23 4.78 -8.23
C PHE A 142 -15.77 5.05 -9.68
N ILE A 143 -15.20 4.05 -10.34
CA ILE A 143 -15.04 4.11 -11.80
C ILE A 143 -16.45 3.94 -12.38
N SER A 144 -17.09 5.04 -12.79
CA SER A 144 -18.32 4.95 -13.59
C SER A 144 -17.99 4.25 -14.90
N PHE A 145 -18.27 2.95 -14.99
CA PHE A 145 -18.44 2.28 -16.27
C PHE A 145 -19.67 2.90 -16.95
N HIS A 146 -19.47 3.77 -17.93
CA HIS A 146 -20.48 3.95 -18.96
C HIS A 146 -20.56 2.62 -19.73
N LEU A 147 -21.68 1.93 -19.55
CA LEU A 147 -22.13 0.82 -20.39
C LEU A 147 -21.99 1.23 -21.87
N ASN A 148 -21.09 0.58 -22.60
CA ASN A 148 -21.29 0.34 -24.03
C ASN A 148 -21.62 -1.15 -24.16
N ILE A 149 -22.91 -1.46 -24.06
CA ILE A 149 -23.45 -2.76 -24.43
C ILE A 149 -23.31 -2.88 -25.95
N ASN A 150 -22.36 -3.70 -26.40
CA ASN A 150 -22.43 -4.38 -27.68
C ASN A 150 -21.82 -5.77 -27.49
N PHE A 151 -22.52 -6.61 -26.73
CA PHE A 151 -22.30 -8.06 -26.78
C PHE A 151 -23.26 -8.66 -27.81
N VAL A 152 -22.68 -9.00 -28.95
CA VAL A 152 -23.24 -9.87 -29.97
C VAL A 152 -23.70 -11.17 -29.31
N VAL A 153 -24.98 -11.49 -29.50
CA VAL A 153 -25.60 -12.77 -29.18
C VAL A 153 -24.93 -13.87 -30.00
N LYS A 154 -24.24 -14.80 -29.34
CA LYS A 154 -24.08 -16.20 -29.81
C LYS A 154 -24.09 -17.19 -28.64
N LYS A 155 -25.30 -17.67 -28.32
CA LYS A 155 -25.70 -19.05 -28.01
C LYS A 155 -26.90 -19.27 -28.94
N THR A 156 -26.99 -20.25 -29.82
CA THR A 156 -27.00 -21.74 -29.73
C THR A 156 -26.95 -22.21 -31.22
N ASP A 157 -26.52 -23.40 -31.65
CA ASP A 157 -26.47 -24.76 -31.14
C ASP A 157 -25.13 -25.45 -31.47
#